data_AF-A0A6V8EB52-F1
#
_entry.id   AF-A0A6V8EB52-F1
#
_cell.length_a   1.000
_cell.length_b   1.000
_cell.length_c   1.000
_cell.angle_alpha   90.00
_cell.angle_beta   90.00
_cell.angle_gamma   90.00
#
_symmetry.space_group_name_H-M   'P 1'
#
loop_
_entity.id
_entity.type
_entity.pdbx_description
1 polymer ?
#
loop_
_entity_poly.entity_id
_entity_poly.type
_entity_poly.pdbx_seq_one_letter_code
_entity_poly.pdbx_strand_id
1 'polypeptide(L)'
;MQPMAAYQPQPKFLDKYGAYAFSKWLMVGVVLIVIGAMFGQVTDLVGAPNPADYDDPTKYAEEQFSHEKLGTSLDAFASMLQSIGIGLIGYALLREANDGDAHHTAVRVTAVITGVLLIANVAAANITLL
;
A
#
# COMPACT_ATOMS: atom_id res chain seq x y z
N MET A 1 46.46 31.15 8.98
CA MET A 1 45.38 30.74 8.05
C MET A 1 45.41 29.21 8.02
N GLN A 2 44.55 28.56 8.78
CA GLN A 2 44.41 27.11 8.71
C GLN A 2 43.59 26.78 7.45
N PRO A 3 44.01 25.81 6.62
CA PRO A 3 43.26 25.45 5.43
C PRO A 3 41.93 24.84 5.87
N MET A 4 40.83 25.50 5.55
CA MET A 4 39.51 24.93 5.71
C MET A 4 39.46 23.64 4.89
N ALA A 5 39.22 22.51 5.55
CA ALA A 5 38.97 21.23 4.92
C ALA A 5 37.70 21.36 4.05
N ALA A 6 37.90 21.61 2.75
CA ALA A 6 36.88 21.91 1.77
C ALA A 6 36.07 20.66 1.32
N TYR A 7 35.78 19.75 2.24
CA TYR A 7 35.00 18.53 1.96
C TYR A 7 34.13 18.08 3.13
N GLN A 8 33.67 19.01 3.98
CA GLN A 8 32.48 18.71 4.78
C GLN A 8 31.25 18.94 3.89
N PRO A 9 30.44 17.90 3.59
CA PRO A 9 29.20 18.10 2.86
C PRO A 9 28.34 19.10 3.63
N GLN A 10 27.86 20.13 2.93
CA GLN A 10 26.99 21.15 3.53
C GLN A 10 25.80 20.46 4.22
N PRO A 11 25.38 20.91 5.43
CA PRO A 11 24.32 20.26 6.20
C PRO A 11 22.99 20.14 5.44
N LYS A 12 22.78 20.96 4.41
CA LYS A 12 21.62 20.88 3.50
C LYS A 12 21.53 19.57 2.68
N PHE A 13 22.63 18.82 2.55
CA PHE A 13 22.63 17.49 1.91
C PHE A 13 22.29 16.35 2.89
N LEU A 14 22.39 16.58 4.21
CA LEU A 14 21.93 15.62 5.22
C LEU A 14 20.38 15.55 5.25
N ASP A 15 19.69 16.66 4.99
CA ASP A 15 18.22 16.68 4.89
C ASP A 15 17.66 15.84 3.73
N LYS A 16 18.47 15.54 2.70
CA LYS A 16 18.06 14.63 1.61
C LYS A 16 17.94 13.18 2.08
N TYR A 17 18.66 12.75 3.13
CA TYR A 17 18.40 11.47 3.78
C TYR A 17 17.00 11.43 4.41
N GLY A 18 16.52 12.57 4.92
CA GLY A 18 15.17 12.71 5.44
C GLY A 18 14.07 12.51 4.39
N ALA A 19 14.32 12.77 3.10
CA ALA A 19 13.36 12.53 2.02
C ALA A 19 13.12 11.04 1.74
N TYR A 20 14.10 10.18 2.02
CA TYR A 20 14.05 8.74 1.76
C TYR A 20 14.01 7.89 3.05
N ALA A 21 13.61 8.50 4.17
CA ALA A 21 13.55 7.83 5.46
C ALA A 21 12.53 6.66 5.47
N PHE A 22 12.88 5.57 6.16
CA PHE A 22 12.03 4.38 6.36
C PHE A 22 10.60 4.74 6.76
N SER A 23 10.46 5.65 7.73
CA SER A 23 9.16 6.12 8.24
C SER A 23 8.26 6.69 7.13
N LYS A 24 8.81 7.34 6.10
CA LYS A 24 8.01 7.91 5.01
C LYS A 24 7.42 6.83 4.11
N TRP A 25 8.23 5.84 3.70
CA TRP A 25 7.76 4.74 2.87
C TRP A 25 6.78 3.84 3.63
N LEU A 26 7.03 3.61 4.91
CA LEU A 26 6.09 2.92 5.79
C LEU A 26 4.76 3.67 5.88
N MET A 27 4.80 4.98 6.13
CA MET A 27 3.60 5.81 6.27
C MET A 27 2.79 5.88 4.96
N VAL A 28 3.46 6.02 3.81
CA VAL A 28 2.79 5.98 2.50
C VAL A 28 2.14 4.62 2.27
N GLY A 29 2.85 3.52 2.54
CA GLY A 29 2.30 2.17 2.40
C GLY A 29 1.05 1.94 3.26
N VAL A 30 1.08 2.38 4.52
CA VAL A 30 -0.07 2.29 5.44
C VAL A 30 -1.24 3.13 4.95
N VAL A 31 -0.99 4.37 4.49
CA VAL A 31 -2.05 5.24 3.96
C VAL A 31 -2.74 4.62 2.75
N LEU A 32 -1.99 3.98 1.84
CA LEU A 32 -2.58 3.31 0.68
C LEU A 32 -3.47 2.13 1.08
N ILE A 33 -3.09 1.36 2.12
CA ILE A 33 -3.91 0.26 2.64
C ILE A 33 -5.22 0.81 3.21
N VAL A 34 -5.16 1.89 3.99
CA VAL A 34 -6.34 2.53 4.58
C VAL A 34 -7.27 3.06 3.48
N ILE A 35 -6.73 3.77 2.50
CA ILE A 35 -7.51 4.28 1.35
C ILE A 35 -8.14 3.12 0.57
N GLY A 36 -7.39 2.05 0.31
CA GLY A 36 -7.93 0.85 -0.34
C GLY A 36 -9.10 0.24 0.43
N ALA A 37 -8.98 0.11 1.76
CA ALA A 37 -10.06 -0.39 2.61
C ALA A 37 -11.32 0.50 2.58
N MET A 38 -11.18 1.81 2.36
CA MET A 38 -12.32 2.71 2.22
C MET A 38 -13.11 2.48 0.92
N PHE A 39 -12.45 2.04 -0.16
CA PHE A 39 -13.15 1.77 -1.43
C PHE A 39 -14.14 0.61 -1.33
N GLY A 40 -13.85 -0.43 -0.53
CA GLY A 40 -14.80 -1.52 -0.28
C GLY A 40 -16.05 -1.08 0.49
N GLN A 41 -16.01 0.07 1.17
CA GLN A 41 -17.16 0.61 1.90
C GLN A 41 -18.08 1.47 1.01
N VAL A 42 -17.66 1.78 -0.22
CA VAL A 42 -18.42 2.68 -1.10
C VAL A 42 -19.72 2.02 -1.57
N THR A 43 -19.74 0.72 -1.83
CA THR A 43 -20.96 0.00 -2.20
C THR A 43 -21.95 -0.11 -1.05
N ASP A 44 -21.45 -0.26 0.18
CA ASP A 44 -22.28 -0.29 1.38
C ASP A 44 -23.00 1.06 1.63
N LEU A 45 -22.38 2.17 1.24
CA LEU A 45 -22.98 3.52 1.35
C LEU A 45 -24.12 3.75 0.37
N VAL A 46 -24.04 3.17 -0.83
CA VAL A 46 -25.05 3.34 -1.89
C VAL A 46 -26.21 2.37 -1.69
N GLY A 47 -25.96 1.20 -1.08
CA GLY A 47 -26.96 0.16 -0.86
C GLY A 47 -27.36 -0.55 -2.17
N ALA A 48 -27.74 -1.82 -2.05
CA ALA A 48 -28.22 -2.58 -3.20
C ALA A 48 -29.60 -2.07 -3.65
N PRO A 49 -29.90 -2.10 -4.97
CA PRO A 49 -31.25 -1.85 -5.50
C PRO A 49 -32.30 -2.70 -4.78
N ASN A 50 -33.42 -2.10 -4.40
CA ASN A 50 -34.52 -2.79 -3.71
C ASN A 50 -35.57 -3.27 -4.73
N PRO A 51 -35.92 -4.57 -4.77
CA PRO A 51 -36.92 -5.09 -5.70
C PRO A 51 -38.29 -4.40 -5.64
N ALA A 52 -38.66 -3.87 -4.47
CA ALA A 52 -39.96 -3.22 -4.28
C ALA A 52 -40.07 -1.86 -4.98
N ASP A 53 -38.95 -1.27 -5.42
CA ASP A 53 -38.92 0.04 -6.06
C ASP A 53 -39.09 -0.04 -7.60
N TYR A 54 -39.25 -1.26 -8.15
CA TYR A 54 -39.34 -1.50 -9.59
C TYR A 54 -40.61 -2.28 -9.97
N ASP A 55 -41.40 -1.70 -10.86
CA ASP A 55 -42.55 -2.39 -11.50
C ASP A 55 -42.12 -3.33 -12.63
N ASP A 56 -40.91 -3.13 -13.17
CA ASP A 56 -40.35 -3.90 -14.28
C ASP A 56 -39.16 -4.76 -13.79
N PRO A 57 -39.28 -6.10 -13.81
CA PRO A 57 -38.21 -6.98 -13.35
C PRO A 57 -36.94 -6.90 -14.21
N THR A 58 -37.04 -6.44 -15.46
CA THR A 58 -35.87 -6.29 -16.33
C THR A 58 -35.02 -5.09 -15.94
N LYS A 59 -35.65 -3.98 -15.50
CA LYS A 59 -34.95 -2.80 -15.00
C LYS A 59 -34.26 -3.06 -13.67
N TYR A 60 -34.93 -3.78 -12.76
CA TYR A 60 -34.30 -4.23 -11.52
C TYR A 60 -33.04 -5.06 -11.79
N ALA A 61 -33.11 -6.03 -12.72
CA ALA A 61 -31.97 -6.87 -13.06
C ALA A 61 -30.80 -6.08 -13.65
N GLU A 62 -31.07 -5.06 -14.49
CA GLU A 62 -30.04 -4.19 -15.05
C GLU A 62 -29.34 -3.34 -13.98
N GLU A 63 -30.11 -2.73 -13.06
CA GLU A 63 -29.54 -1.91 -11.99
C GLU A 63 -28.79 -2.74 -10.95
N GLN A 64 -29.29 -3.94 -10.63
CA GLN A 64 -28.59 -4.91 -9.77
C GLN A 64 -27.25 -5.33 -10.39
N PHE A 65 -27.24 -5.65 -11.68
CA PHE A 65 -26.02 -6.00 -12.39
C PHE A 65 -25.02 -4.83 -12.42
N SER A 66 -25.50 -3.61 -12.65
CA SER A 66 -24.65 -2.40 -12.61
C SER A 66 -24.04 -2.18 -11.22
N HIS A 67 -24.83 -2.37 -10.15
CA HIS A 67 -24.37 -2.26 -8.77
C HIS A 67 -23.30 -3.31 -8.44
N GLU A 68 -23.51 -4.57 -8.81
CA GLU A 68 -22.54 -5.66 -8.62
C GLU A 68 -21.24 -5.42 -9.41
N LYS A 69 -21.35 -4.89 -10.63
CA LYS A 69 -20.18 -4.52 -11.44
C LYS A 69 -19.38 -3.38 -10.83
N LEU A 70 -20.07 -2.36 -10.30
CA LEU A 70 -19.42 -1.29 -9.57
C LEU A 70 -18.66 -1.84 -8.36
N GLY A 71 -19.32 -2.66 -7.52
CA GLY A 71 -18.67 -3.29 -6.36
C GLY A 71 -17.45 -4.12 -6.73
N THR A 72 -17.59 -4.98 -7.73
CA THR A 72 -16.46 -5.79 -8.23
C THR A 72 -15.29 -4.93 -8.69
N SER A 73 -15.56 -3.82 -9.40
CA SER A 73 -14.52 -2.92 -9.89
C SER A 73 -13.82 -2.15 -8.78
N LEU A 74 -14.58 -1.72 -7.76
CA LEU A 74 -14.04 -1.02 -6.60
C LEU A 74 -13.24 -1.94 -5.70
N ASP A 75 -13.67 -3.19 -5.52
CA ASP A 75 -12.94 -4.22 -4.77
C ASP A 75 -11.63 -4.61 -5.48
N ALA A 76 -11.65 -4.72 -6.80
CA ALA A 76 -10.43 -4.94 -7.58
C ALA A 76 -9.45 -3.78 -7.40
N PHE A 77 -9.94 -2.53 -7.46
CA PHE A 77 -9.10 -1.34 -7.24
C PHE A 77 -8.57 -1.26 -5.80
N ALA A 78 -9.41 -1.56 -4.81
CA ALA A 78 -9.03 -1.66 -3.40
C ALA A 78 -7.90 -2.69 -3.19
N SER A 79 -8.04 -3.87 -3.80
CA SER A 79 -7.05 -4.95 -3.74
C SER A 79 -5.72 -4.55 -4.39
N MET A 80 -5.76 -3.84 -5.52
CA MET A 80 -4.55 -3.28 -6.16
C MET A 80 -3.85 -2.27 -5.27
N LEU A 81 -4.59 -1.32 -4.66
CA LEU A 81 -4.03 -0.32 -3.75
C LEU A 81 -3.42 -0.95 -2.50
N GLN A 82 -4.08 -1.94 -1.91
CA GLN A 82 -3.58 -2.67 -0.75
C GLN A 82 -2.31 -3.47 -1.11
N SER A 83 -2.27 -4.11 -2.28
CA SER A 83 -1.09 -4.80 -2.81
C SER A 83 0.11 -3.85 -2.97
N ILE A 84 -0.11 -2.66 -3.54
CA ILE A 84 0.92 -1.62 -3.66
C ILE A 84 1.37 -1.17 -2.26
N GLY A 85 0.43 -0.94 -1.34
CA GLY A 85 0.73 -0.54 0.04
C GLY A 85 1.61 -1.55 0.78
N ILE A 86 1.28 -2.84 0.68
CA ILE A 86 2.09 -3.93 1.26
C ILE A 86 3.47 -4.00 0.59
N GLY A 87 3.54 -3.82 -0.73
CA GLY A 87 4.80 -3.75 -1.47
C GLY A 87 5.72 -2.62 -1.00
N LEU A 88 5.16 -1.43 -0.73
CA LEU A 88 5.91 -0.29 -0.20
C LEU A 88 6.41 -0.54 1.23
N ILE A 89 5.61 -1.22 2.07
CA ILE A 89 6.02 -1.61 3.42
C ILE A 89 7.17 -2.63 3.35
N GLY A 90 7.05 -3.66 2.49
CA GLY A 90 8.10 -4.63 2.26
C GLY A 90 9.39 -3.98 1.75
N TYR A 91 9.28 -3.06 0.78
CA TYR A 91 10.41 -2.26 0.29
C TYR A 91 11.07 -1.44 1.41
N ALA A 92 10.28 -0.77 2.25
CA ALA A 92 10.79 0.01 3.37
C ALA A 92 11.61 -0.87 4.34
N LEU A 93 11.09 -2.06 4.69
CA LEU A 93 11.77 -3.00 5.59
C LEU A 93 13.09 -3.52 5.01
N LEU A 94 13.09 -3.91 3.73
CA LEU A 94 14.31 -4.37 3.05
C LEU A 94 15.35 -3.27 2.94
N ARG A 95 14.91 -2.04 2.71
CA ARG A 95 15.79 -0.87 2.66
C ARG A 95 16.40 -0.55 4.01
N GLU A 96 15.60 -0.51 5.08
CA GLU A 96 16.09 -0.27 6.45
C GLU A 96 17.06 -1.37 6.90
N ALA A 97 16.82 -2.62 6.52
CA ALA A 97 17.72 -3.71 6.83
C ALA A 97 19.09 -3.60 6.14
N ASN A 98 19.16 -2.96 4.97
CA ASN A 98 20.39 -2.80 4.19
C ASN A 98 21.15 -1.51 4.54
N ASP A 99 20.44 -0.37 4.57
CA ASP A 99 21.00 0.97 4.76
C ASP A 99 21.00 1.44 6.23
N GLY A 100 20.15 0.85 7.09
CA GLY A 100 19.93 1.35 8.45
C GLY A 100 21.10 1.06 9.38
N ASP A 101 21.44 2.02 10.22
CA ASP A 101 22.38 1.91 11.36
C ASP A 101 21.76 1.06 12.49
N ALA A 102 21.20 -0.09 12.12
CA ALA A 102 20.68 -1.06 13.05
C ALA A 102 21.88 -1.71 13.74
N HIS A 103 22.23 -1.19 14.93
CA HIS A 103 23.32 -1.66 15.77
C HIS A 103 23.21 -3.16 16.15
N HIS A 104 22.07 -3.80 15.87
CA HIS A 104 21.83 -5.22 16.14
C HIS A 104 21.49 -5.98 14.85
N THR A 105 22.37 -6.91 14.47
CA THR A 105 22.21 -7.81 13.31
C THR A 105 20.87 -8.55 13.33
N ALA A 106 20.36 -8.91 14.51
CA ALA A 106 19.06 -9.57 14.67
C ALA A 106 17.91 -8.73 14.09
N VAL A 107 17.90 -7.42 14.32
CA VAL A 107 16.85 -6.52 13.82
C VAL A 107 16.87 -6.43 12.29
N ARG A 108 18.08 -6.39 11.69
CA ARG A 108 18.23 -6.43 10.23
C ARG A 108 17.68 -7.72 9.63
N VAL A 109 18.04 -8.87 10.20
CA VAL A 109 17.59 -10.18 9.71
C VAL A 109 16.07 -10.31 9.83
N THR A 110 15.48 -9.89 10.95
CA THR A 110 14.02 -9.87 11.12
C THR A 110 13.35 -8.98 10.07
N ALA A 111 13.87 -7.77 9.84
CA ALA A 111 13.32 -6.87 8.83
C ALA A 111 13.41 -7.45 7.41
N VAL A 112 14.50 -8.17 7.08
CA VAL A 112 14.61 -8.88 5.80
C VAL A 112 13.56 -9.98 5.68
N ILE A 113 13.46 -10.85 6.68
CA ILE A 113 12.51 -11.98 6.66
C ILE A 113 11.08 -11.45 6.54
N THR A 114 10.69 -10.46 7.35
CA THR A 114 9.36 -9.86 7.28
C THR A 114 9.10 -9.19 5.93
N GLY A 115 10.08 -8.44 5.39
CA GLY A 115 9.95 -7.80 4.09
C GLY A 115 9.76 -8.82 2.95
N VAL A 116 10.55 -9.89 2.94
CA VAL A 116 10.43 -10.97 1.94
C VAL A 116 9.09 -11.69 2.08
N LEU A 117 8.65 -12.02 3.30
CA LEU A 117 7.37 -12.69 3.52
C LEU A 117 6.18 -11.85 3.06
N LEU A 118 6.22 -10.53 3.28
CA LEU A 118 5.16 -9.62 2.81
C LEU A 118 5.09 -9.59 1.28
N ILE A 119 6.23 -9.48 0.59
CA ILE A 119 6.29 -9.48 -0.87
C ILE A 119 5.87 -10.85 -1.43
N ALA A 120 6.32 -11.94 -0.81
CA ALA A 120 5.94 -13.29 -1.20
C ALA A 120 4.43 -13.52 -1.03
N ASN A 121 3.82 -12.99 0.03
CA ASN A 121 2.37 -13.07 0.24
C ASN A 121 1.60 -12.32 -0.85
N VAL A 122 2.06 -11.12 -1.23
CA VAL A 122 1.48 -10.37 -2.35
C VAL A 122 1.62 -11.13 -3.66
N ALA A 123 2.81 -11.66 -3.96
CA ALA A 123 3.04 -12.46 -5.16
C ALA A 123 2.15 -13.71 -5.20
N ALA A 124 2.03 -14.44 -4.08
CA ALA A 124 1.18 -15.61 -3.96
C ALA A 124 -0.30 -15.26 -4.17
N ALA A 125 -0.80 -14.19 -3.54
CA ALA A 125 -2.19 -13.73 -3.70
C ALA A 125 -2.53 -13.39 -5.16
N ASN A 126 -1.57 -12.86 -5.93
CA ASN A 126 -1.77 -12.55 -7.34
C ASN A 126 -1.59 -13.76 -8.27
N ILE A 127 -0.75 -14.75 -7.91
CA ILE A 127 -0.56 -15.98 -8.68
C ILE A 127 -1.74 -16.94 -8.51
N THR A 128 -2.36 -17.00 -7.33
CA THR A 128 -3.55 -17.85 -7.10
C THR A 128 -4.81 -17.34 -7.82
N LEU A 129 -4.79 -16.10 -8.33
CA LEU A 129 -5.86 -15.51 -9.13
C LEU A 129 -5.74 -15.80 -10.65
N LEU A 130 -4.69 -16.52 -11.09
CA LEU A 130 -4.48 -17.00 -12.48
C LEU A 130 -4.80 -18.49 -12.59
#